data_AF-A0AAE3XSS7-F1
#
_entry.id   AF-A0AAE3XSS7-F1
#
_cell.length_a   1.000
_cell.length_b   1.000
_cell.length_c   1.000
_cell.angle_alpha   90.00
_cell.angle_beta   90.00
_cell.angle_gamma   90.00
#
_symmetry.space_group_name_H-M   'P 1'
#
loop_
_entity.id
_entity.type
_entity.pdbx_description
1 polymer ?
#
loop_
_entity_poly.entity_id
_entity_poly.type
_entity_poly.pdbx_seq_one_letter_code
_entity_poly.pdbx_strand_id
1 'polypeptide(L)'
;MNFSINADDQLSQIVREKGIDNWLDLLDFIKCLPYGRNKNRSDLSLVISEQKGSCSSKHALLKKVADQNGILNVKLILGIYKMNKSNTPLIGDALSEYALSYIPEAHCYLKINGERVDLTTNSSAFKKLEKDILVEQEIEPEQVADYKVSYHQAFMKKWLLEVDTSFGFDEMWRIREQCIENISANNKLS
;
A
#
# COMPACT_ATOMS: atom_id res chain seq x y z
N MET A 1 2.23 -22.78 6.27
CA MET A 1 3.11 -23.09 7.43
C MET A 1 3.40 -21.79 8.15
N ASN A 2 3.48 -21.81 9.47
CA ASN A 2 3.85 -20.62 10.25
C ASN A 2 5.37 -20.62 10.46
N PHE A 3 6.06 -19.58 10.02
CA PHE A 3 7.52 -19.48 10.07
C PHE A 3 7.97 -18.67 11.29
N SER A 4 9.05 -19.08 11.94
CA SER A 4 9.65 -18.29 13.03
C SER A 4 10.39 -17.07 12.50
N ILE A 5 10.34 -15.96 13.23
CA ILE A 5 11.09 -14.74 12.94
C ILE A 5 12.33 -14.72 13.84
N ASN A 6 13.44 -15.24 13.35
CA ASN A 6 14.66 -15.50 14.14
C ASN A 6 15.95 -14.92 13.54
N ALA A 7 15.88 -14.26 12.37
CA ALA A 7 17.03 -13.59 11.78
C ALA A 7 17.61 -12.52 12.73
N ASP A 8 18.93 -12.33 12.66
CA ASP A 8 19.69 -11.39 13.49
C ASP A 8 19.82 -9.99 12.87
N ASP A 9 18.87 -9.63 12.02
CA ASP A 9 18.79 -8.29 11.46
C ASP A 9 17.95 -7.36 12.35
N GLN A 10 18.17 -6.05 12.18
CA GLN A 10 17.52 -5.01 12.97
C GLN A 10 15.98 -5.10 12.94
N LEU A 11 15.37 -5.41 11.79
CA LEU A 11 13.91 -5.39 11.64
C LEU A 11 13.27 -6.60 12.32
N SER A 12 13.87 -7.78 12.15
CA SER A 12 13.44 -9.00 12.86
C SER A 12 13.60 -8.87 14.38
N GLN A 13 14.66 -8.22 14.86
CA GLN A 13 14.83 -7.92 16.29
C GLN A 13 13.71 -7.01 16.81
N ILE A 14 13.41 -5.90 16.11
CA ILE A 14 12.33 -4.97 16.49
C ILE A 14 10.96 -5.67 16.53
N VAL A 15 10.70 -6.58 15.60
CA VAL A 15 9.47 -7.38 15.59
C VAL A 15 9.40 -8.31 16.82
N ARG A 16 10.49 -9.01 17.15
CA ARG A 16 10.56 -9.86 18.36
C ARG A 16 10.45 -9.05 19.65
N GLU A 17 11.00 -7.85 19.73
CA GLU A 17 10.86 -6.96 20.89
C GLU A 17 9.40 -6.55 21.16
N LYS A 18 8.52 -6.66 20.17
CA LYS A 18 7.07 -6.53 20.33
C LYS A 18 6.36 -7.81 20.79
N GLY A 19 7.10 -8.89 21.03
CA GLY A 19 6.56 -10.21 21.37
C GLY A 19 5.96 -10.96 20.18
N ILE A 20 6.37 -10.61 18.95
CA ILE A 20 5.90 -11.25 17.72
C ILE A 20 7.01 -12.15 17.20
N ASP A 21 6.85 -13.47 17.37
CA ASP A 21 7.92 -14.44 17.10
C ASP A 21 7.69 -15.25 15.82
N ASN A 22 6.56 -15.06 15.14
CA ASN A 22 6.22 -15.81 13.94
C ASN A 22 5.49 -15.00 12.87
N TRP A 23 5.49 -15.54 11.65
CA TRP A 23 5.01 -14.89 10.44
C TRP A 23 3.50 -14.60 10.48
N LEU A 24 2.68 -15.55 10.93
CA LEU A 24 1.23 -15.35 10.96
C LEU A 24 0.84 -14.24 11.96
N ASP A 25 1.44 -14.25 13.15
CA ASP A 25 1.20 -13.20 14.15
C ASP A 25 1.66 -11.82 13.65
N LEU A 26 2.75 -11.76 12.88
CA LEU A 26 3.18 -10.52 12.24
C LEU A 26 2.17 -10.03 11.19
N LEU A 27 1.63 -10.91 10.34
CA LEU A 27 0.60 -10.53 9.37
C LEU A 27 -0.65 -9.96 10.08
N ASP A 28 -1.12 -10.64 11.12
CA ASP A 28 -2.30 -10.22 11.90
C ASP A 28 -2.05 -8.90 12.62
N PHE A 29 -0.87 -8.73 13.22
CA PHE A 29 -0.46 -7.47 13.84
C PHE A 29 -0.48 -6.32 12.83
N ILE A 30 0.18 -6.47 11.68
CA ILE A 30 0.28 -5.43 10.65
C ILE A 30 -1.08 -5.06 10.07
N LYS A 31 -1.96 -6.05 9.87
CA LYS A 31 -3.34 -5.83 9.41
C LYS A 31 -4.14 -4.97 10.38
N CYS A 32 -3.94 -5.16 11.68
CA CYS A 32 -4.61 -4.43 12.75
C CYS A 32 -4.10 -2.99 12.94
N LEU A 33 -2.90 -2.66 12.46
CA LEU A 33 -2.38 -1.31 12.60
C LEU A 33 -3.25 -0.28 11.85
N PRO A 34 -3.45 0.93 12.39
CA PRO A 34 -4.08 2.03 11.65
C PRO A 34 -3.38 2.37 10.34
N TYR A 35 -4.19 2.81 9.36
CA TYR A 35 -3.66 3.37 8.12
C TYR A 35 -3.09 4.78 8.37
N GLY A 36 -1.87 5.04 7.90
CA GLY A 36 -1.28 6.38 7.96
C GLY A 36 0.15 6.45 7.41
N ARG A 37 0.56 7.66 7.01
CA ARG A 37 1.95 7.92 6.58
C ARG A 37 2.88 7.92 7.81
N ASN A 38 3.97 7.17 7.74
CA ASN A 38 5.07 7.22 8.70
C ASN A 38 5.92 8.49 8.50
N LYS A 39 6.65 8.94 9.53
CA LYS A 39 7.47 10.16 9.45
C LYS A 39 8.55 10.08 8.36
N ASN A 40 9.17 8.92 8.20
CA ASN A 40 10.06 8.61 7.09
C ASN A 40 9.54 7.36 6.36
N ARG A 41 9.28 7.48 5.05
CA ARG A 41 8.67 6.40 4.26
C ARG A 41 9.67 5.31 3.86
N SER A 42 10.97 5.60 3.93
CA SER A 42 12.04 4.65 3.62
C SER A 42 12.51 3.87 4.85
N ASP A 43 12.14 4.32 6.05
CA ASP A 43 12.43 3.62 7.30
C ASP A 43 11.25 2.72 7.68
N LEU A 44 11.38 1.43 7.34
CA LEU A 44 10.34 0.44 7.59
C LEU A 44 10.13 0.16 9.08
N SER A 45 11.14 0.40 9.94
CA SER A 45 11.01 0.18 11.38
C SER A 45 9.93 1.06 12.01
N LEU A 46 9.63 2.21 11.39
CA LEU A 46 8.61 3.14 11.85
C LEU A 46 7.20 2.57 11.81
N VAL A 47 6.95 1.52 11.02
CA VAL A 47 5.65 0.83 11.05
C VAL A 47 5.40 0.22 12.43
N ILE A 48 6.44 -0.36 13.04
CA ILE A 48 6.36 -1.01 14.36
C ILE A 48 6.42 0.03 15.48
N SER A 49 7.33 1.01 15.39
CA SER A 49 7.53 1.99 16.47
C SER A 49 6.42 3.05 16.52
N GLU A 50 5.90 3.50 15.37
CA GLU A 50 4.77 4.44 15.32
C GLU A 50 3.41 3.74 15.33
N GLN A 51 3.39 2.39 15.28
CA GLN A 51 2.16 1.56 15.27
C GLN A 51 1.13 2.00 14.22
N LYS A 52 1.59 2.33 13.02
CA LYS A 52 0.75 2.70 11.88
C LYS A 52 1.53 2.51 10.59
N GLY A 53 0.83 2.42 9.46
CA GLY A 53 1.51 2.41 8.18
C GLY A 53 0.57 2.55 7.00
N SER A 54 1.16 2.82 5.83
CA SER A 54 0.45 2.87 4.55
C SER A 54 0.49 1.50 3.87
N CYS A 55 -0.25 1.33 2.76
CA CYS A 55 -0.12 0.13 1.93
C CYS A 55 1.34 -0.12 1.51
N SER A 56 2.11 0.95 1.28
CA SER A 56 3.52 0.88 0.93
C SER A 56 4.39 0.40 2.09
N SER A 57 4.37 1.09 3.24
CA SER A 57 5.28 0.79 4.35
C SER A 57 4.96 -0.55 5.03
N LYS A 58 3.67 -0.89 5.18
CA LYS A 58 3.25 -2.16 5.78
C LYS A 58 3.71 -3.37 4.98
N HIS A 59 3.44 -3.40 3.68
CA HIS A 59 3.80 -4.55 2.85
C HIS A 59 5.30 -4.60 2.55
N ALA A 60 5.99 -3.45 2.48
CA ALA A 60 7.45 -3.43 2.40
C ALA A 60 8.11 -3.99 3.66
N LEU A 61 7.64 -3.64 4.86
CA LEU A 61 8.11 -4.25 6.10
C LEU A 61 7.95 -5.77 6.06
N LEU A 62 6.76 -6.24 5.70
CA LEU A 62 6.47 -7.68 5.65
C LEU A 62 7.38 -8.40 4.64
N LYS A 63 7.54 -7.85 3.44
CA LYS A 63 8.46 -8.40 2.43
C LYS A 63 9.90 -8.44 2.95
N LYS A 64 10.37 -7.36 3.58
CA LYS A 64 11.73 -7.28 4.11
C LYS A 64 11.99 -8.33 5.19
N VAL A 65 11.06 -8.47 6.14
CA VAL A 65 11.13 -9.52 7.19
C VAL A 65 11.09 -10.91 6.56
N ALA A 66 10.23 -11.14 5.56
CA ALA A 66 10.17 -12.41 4.85
C ALA A 66 11.52 -12.77 4.20
N ASP A 67 12.14 -11.82 3.50
CA ASP A 67 13.44 -12.02 2.85
C ASP A 67 14.54 -12.36 3.86
N GLN A 68 14.61 -11.61 4.95
CA GLN A 68 15.63 -11.78 5.99
C GLN A 68 15.51 -13.11 6.73
N ASN A 69 14.29 -13.64 6.85
CA ASN A 69 14.02 -14.93 7.50
C ASN A 69 13.91 -16.10 6.49
N GLY A 70 14.24 -15.87 5.21
CA GLY A 70 14.20 -16.92 4.18
C GLY A 70 12.80 -17.47 3.89
N ILE A 71 11.75 -16.68 4.15
CA ILE A 71 10.36 -17.06 3.86
C ILE A 71 10.12 -16.92 2.36
N LEU A 72 10.01 -18.08 1.70
CA LEU A 72 9.86 -18.14 0.25
C LEU A 72 8.45 -17.75 -0.22
N ASN A 73 8.33 -17.44 -1.52
CA ASN A 73 7.06 -17.14 -2.21
C ASN A 73 6.29 -15.93 -1.66
N VAL A 74 6.98 -14.95 -1.08
CA VAL A 74 6.43 -13.66 -0.69
C VAL A 74 6.96 -12.61 -1.66
N LYS A 75 6.08 -12.02 -2.46
CA LYS A 75 6.44 -10.96 -3.42
C LYS A 75 5.74 -9.67 -3.04
N LEU A 76 6.43 -8.54 -3.18
CA LEU A 76 5.84 -7.22 -3.03
C LEU A 76 5.44 -6.70 -4.40
N ILE A 77 4.15 -6.35 -4.54
CA ILE A 77 3.58 -5.94 -5.82
C ILE A 77 3.18 -4.47 -5.73
N LEU A 78 3.55 -3.71 -6.75
CA LEU A 78 3.02 -2.40 -7.05
C LEU A 78 1.97 -2.54 -8.15
N GLY A 79 0.71 -2.28 -7.80
CA GLY A 79 -0.39 -2.22 -8.75
C GLY A 79 -0.82 -0.78 -9.01
N ILE A 80 -1.19 -0.47 -10.26
CA ILE A 80 -2.03 0.70 -10.54
C ILE A 80 -3.45 0.21 -10.79
N TYR A 81 -4.43 0.82 -10.15
CA TYR A 81 -5.84 0.48 -10.33
C TYR A 81 -6.70 1.72 -10.60
N LYS A 82 -7.89 1.51 -11.16
CA LYS A 82 -8.89 2.58 -11.36
C LYS A 82 -9.56 2.91 -10.03
N MET A 83 -9.01 3.83 -9.24
CA MET A 83 -9.62 4.24 -7.97
C MET A 83 -10.92 4.99 -8.21
N ASN A 84 -12.00 4.53 -7.56
CA ASN A 84 -13.32 5.13 -7.62
C ASN A 84 -14.08 4.89 -6.31
N LYS A 85 -15.26 5.50 -6.16
CA LYS A 85 -16.07 5.39 -4.93
C LYS A 85 -16.61 3.98 -4.66
N SER A 86 -16.75 3.13 -5.68
CA SER A 86 -17.23 1.76 -5.52
C SER A 86 -16.16 0.86 -4.88
N ASN A 87 -14.93 0.92 -5.39
CA ASN A 87 -13.84 0.09 -4.88
C ASN A 87 -13.08 0.74 -3.69
N THR A 88 -13.13 2.06 -3.58
CA THR A 88 -12.47 2.84 -2.52
C THR A 88 -13.46 3.86 -1.92
N PRO A 89 -14.48 3.42 -1.14
CA PRO A 89 -15.56 4.30 -0.67
C PRO A 89 -15.11 5.50 0.18
N LEU A 90 -13.96 5.36 0.87
CA LEU A 90 -13.42 6.39 1.76
C LEU A 90 -12.87 7.63 1.03
N ILE A 91 -12.80 7.63 -0.31
CA ILE A 91 -12.47 8.85 -1.06
C ILE A 91 -13.61 9.87 -1.06
N GLY A 92 -14.83 9.47 -0.67
CA GLY A 92 -16.00 10.34 -0.66
C GLY A 92 -16.39 10.80 -2.06
N ASP A 93 -16.62 12.11 -2.20
CA ASP A 93 -17.08 12.74 -3.44
C ASP A 93 -15.96 13.45 -4.22
N ALA A 94 -14.69 13.24 -3.81
CA ALA A 94 -13.52 13.90 -4.37
C ALA A 94 -13.35 13.73 -5.89
N LEU A 95 -13.92 12.68 -6.49
CA LEU A 95 -13.89 12.48 -7.95
C LEU A 95 -15.14 13.04 -8.64
N SER A 96 -16.31 12.93 -8.01
CA SER A 96 -17.58 13.38 -8.59
C SER A 96 -17.64 14.90 -8.73
N GLU A 97 -16.99 15.66 -7.85
CA GLU A 97 -16.86 17.12 -7.97
C GLU A 97 -16.18 17.56 -9.28
N TYR A 98 -15.36 16.70 -9.87
CA TYR A 98 -14.62 16.94 -11.10
C TYR A 98 -15.14 16.09 -12.28
N ALA A 99 -16.31 15.46 -12.12
CA ALA A 99 -16.91 14.55 -13.10
C ALA A 99 -15.98 13.38 -13.53
N LEU A 100 -15.07 12.96 -12.66
CA LEU A 100 -14.17 11.85 -12.92
C LEU A 100 -14.79 10.52 -12.50
N SER A 101 -14.85 9.56 -13.43
CA SER A 101 -15.32 8.20 -13.13
C SER A 101 -14.31 7.39 -12.33
N TYR A 102 -13.02 7.64 -12.54
CA TYR A 102 -11.91 7.08 -11.76
C TYR A 102 -10.66 7.95 -11.91
N ILE A 103 -9.68 7.71 -11.04
CA ILE A 103 -8.31 8.19 -11.19
C ILE A 103 -7.33 7.02 -10.98
N PRO A 104 -6.26 6.87 -11.79
CA PRO A 104 -5.27 5.83 -11.55
C PRO A 104 -4.58 6.02 -10.20
N GLU A 105 -4.59 4.99 -9.36
CA GLU A 105 -3.96 5.02 -8.04
C GLU A 105 -2.95 3.89 -7.85
N ALA A 106 -1.83 4.22 -7.22
CA ALA A 106 -0.76 3.27 -6.92
C ALA A 106 -0.94 2.61 -5.55
N HIS A 107 -1.15 1.29 -5.55
CA HIS A 107 -1.34 0.49 -4.35
C HIS A 107 -0.27 -0.59 -4.21
N CYS A 108 0.17 -0.85 -2.99
CA CYS A 108 1.11 -1.93 -2.69
C CYS A 108 0.42 -3.01 -1.88
N TYR A 109 0.69 -4.27 -2.23
CA TYR A 109 0.17 -5.46 -1.55
C TYR A 109 1.14 -6.62 -1.76
N LEU A 110 0.92 -7.73 -1.07
CA LEU A 110 1.76 -8.92 -1.23
C LEU A 110 1.12 -9.93 -2.17
N LYS A 111 1.96 -10.74 -2.82
CA LYS A 111 1.57 -11.99 -3.43
C LYS A 111 2.24 -13.13 -2.67
N ILE A 112 1.48 -13.86 -1.86
CA ILE A 112 1.97 -14.93 -0.98
C ILE A 112 1.50 -16.26 -1.57
N ASN A 113 2.43 -17.14 -1.95
CA ASN A 113 2.11 -18.42 -2.62
C ASN A 113 1.20 -18.26 -3.85
N GLY A 114 1.33 -17.14 -4.57
CA GLY A 114 0.51 -16.84 -5.75
C GLY A 114 -0.80 -16.11 -5.46
N GLU A 115 -1.23 -16.01 -4.20
CA GLU A 115 -2.45 -15.30 -3.80
C GLU A 115 -2.17 -13.85 -3.44
N ARG A 116 -3.02 -12.93 -3.89
CA ARG A 116 -2.91 -11.49 -3.58
C ARG A 116 -3.48 -11.20 -2.19
N VAL A 117 -2.66 -10.65 -1.31
CA VAL A 117 -2.97 -10.38 0.10
C VAL A 117 -2.76 -8.90 0.37
N ASP A 118 -3.83 -8.20 0.77
CA ASP A 118 -3.82 -6.79 1.17
C ASP A 118 -4.11 -6.65 2.67
N LEU A 119 -3.12 -6.10 3.38
CA LEU A 119 -3.07 -5.92 4.83
C LEU A 119 -3.07 -4.44 5.20
N THR A 120 -3.54 -3.58 4.28
CA THR A 120 -3.59 -2.13 4.50
C THR A 120 -4.47 -1.76 5.69
N THR A 121 -5.65 -2.39 5.83
CA THR A 121 -6.58 -2.24 6.95
C THR A 121 -7.24 -3.58 7.32
N ASN A 122 -7.93 -3.63 8.46
CA ASN A 122 -8.74 -4.79 8.86
C ASN A 122 -9.86 -5.12 7.87
N SER A 123 -10.37 -4.11 7.16
CA SER A 123 -11.44 -4.24 6.16
C SER A 123 -10.90 -4.34 4.73
N SER A 124 -9.58 -4.38 4.54
CA SER A 124 -8.96 -4.59 3.23
C SER A 124 -9.48 -5.87 2.61
N ALA A 125 -9.98 -5.74 1.39
CA ALA A 125 -10.47 -6.85 0.60
C ALA A 125 -9.98 -6.66 -0.83
N PHE A 126 -8.87 -7.33 -1.19
CA PHE A 126 -8.25 -7.17 -2.50
C PHE A 126 -9.25 -7.44 -3.66
N LYS A 127 -10.22 -8.34 -3.45
CA LYS A 127 -11.31 -8.62 -4.40
C LYS A 127 -12.07 -7.38 -4.88
N LYS A 128 -12.10 -6.30 -4.09
CA LYS A 128 -12.72 -5.01 -4.49
C LYS A 128 -11.90 -4.28 -5.56
N LEU A 129 -10.58 -4.45 -5.53
CA LEU A 129 -9.65 -3.81 -6.47
C LEU A 129 -9.39 -4.67 -7.71
N GLU A 130 -9.50 -6.00 -7.57
CA GLU A 130 -9.03 -6.98 -8.55
C GLU A 130 -9.52 -6.74 -9.99
N LYS A 131 -10.78 -6.36 -10.17
CA LYS A 131 -11.36 -6.11 -11.51
C LYS A 131 -10.91 -4.79 -12.14
N ASP A 132 -10.36 -3.89 -11.34
CA ASP A 132 -9.99 -2.53 -11.73
C ASP A 132 -8.46 -2.34 -11.82
N ILE A 133 -7.68 -3.41 -11.63
CA ILE A 133 -6.22 -3.39 -11.79
C ILE A 133 -5.86 -3.16 -13.26
N LEU A 134 -5.02 -2.16 -13.51
CA LEU A 134 -4.50 -1.78 -14.83
C LEU A 134 -3.16 -2.43 -15.12
N VAL A 135 -2.27 -2.45 -14.13
CA VAL A 135 -0.93 -3.04 -14.25
C VAL A 135 -0.44 -3.49 -12.88
N GLU A 136 0.36 -4.55 -12.86
CA GLU A 136 1.07 -5.05 -11.69
C GLU A 136 2.54 -5.23 -12.06
N GLN A 137 3.44 -4.85 -11.15
CA GLN A 137 4.85 -5.20 -11.24
C GLN A 137 5.37 -5.59 -9.86
N GLU A 138 6.33 -6.50 -9.83
CA GLU A 138 7.08 -6.82 -8.62
C GLU A 138 8.08 -5.69 -8.33
N ILE A 139 8.21 -5.30 -7.07
CA ILE A 139 9.14 -4.28 -6.61
C ILE A 139 9.85 -4.74 -5.34
N GLU A 140 11.00 -4.14 -5.05
CA GLU A 140 11.74 -4.34 -3.81
C GLU A 140 11.20 -3.43 -2.68
N PRO A 141 11.39 -3.80 -1.40
CA PRO A 141 10.95 -2.99 -0.26
C PRO A 141 11.42 -1.53 -0.33
N GLU A 142 12.63 -1.28 -0.80
CA GLU A 142 13.22 0.07 -0.88
C GLU A 142 12.57 0.93 -1.98
N GLN A 143 11.85 0.31 -2.92
CA GLN A 143 11.20 1.01 -4.04
C GLN A 143 9.81 1.58 -3.70
N VAL A 144 9.28 1.35 -2.49
CA VAL A 144 7.93 1.84 -2.10
C VAL A 144 7.85 3.34 -1.82
N ALA A 145 8.99 4.02 -1.69
CA ALA A 145 9.11 5.45 -1.51
C ALA A 145 9.19 6.17 -2.87
N ASP A 146 10.38 6.61 -3.27
CA ASP A 146 10.57 7.51 -4.41
C ASP A 146 10.23 6.83 -5.74
N TYR A 147 10.69 5.59 -5.96
CA TYR A 147 10.41 4.85 -7.18
C TYR A 147 8.90 4.70 -7.43
N LYS A 148 8.13 4.30 -6.42
CA LYS A 148 6.67 4.21 -6.51
C LYS A 148 6.04 5.54 -6.94
N VAL A 149 6.47 6.65 -6.33
CA VAL A 149 5.92 7.98 -6.66
C VAL A 149 6.24 8.35 -8.11
N SER A 150 7.50 8.22 -8.52
CA SER A 150 7.91 8.49 -9.91
C SER A 150 7.18 7.61 -10.92
N TYR A 151 7.02 6.31 -10.61
CA TYR A 151 6.29 5.37 -11.46
C TYR A 151 4.81 5.77 -11.57
N HIS A 152 4.16 6.13 -10.46
CA HIS A 152 2.76 6.56 -10.46
C HIS A 152 2.57 7.85 -11.26
N GLN A 153 3.44 8.84 -11.06
CA GLN A 153 3.39 10.10 -11.80
C GLN A 153 3.60 9.88 -13.30
N ALA A 154 4.55 9.02 -13.69
CA ALA A 154 4.77 8.67 -15.09
C ALA A 154 3.54 7.96 -15.69
N PHE A 155 2.94 7.03 -14.96
CA PHE A 155 1.70 6.36 -15.37
C PHE A 155 0.56 7.36 -15.57
N MET A 156 0.33 8.26 -14.60
CA MET A 156 -0.73 9.25 -14.73
C MET A 156 -0.51 10.20 -15.92
N LYS A 157 0.73 10.63 -16.17
CA LYS A 157 1.05 11.48 -17.34
C LYS A 157 0.69 10.78 -18.64
N LYS A 158 0.98 9.49 -18.75
CA LYS A 158 0.58 8.69 -19.91
C LYS A 158 -0.93 8.56 -20.01
N TRP A 159 -1.61 8.22 -18.91
CA TRP A 159 -3.06 8.09 -18.86
C TRP A 159 -3.78 9.38 -19.25
N LEU A 160 -3.26 10.55 -18.89
CA LEU A 160 -3.84 11.85 -19.27
C LEU A 160 -3.76 12.14 -20.77
N LEU A 161 -2.86 11.50 -21.51
CA LEU A 161 -2.85 11.60 -22.98
C LEU A 161 -3.96 10.77 -23.63
N GLU A 162 -4.53 9.82 -22.89
CA GLU A 162 -5.52 8.86 -23.38
C GLU A 162 -6.95 9.24 -22.96
N VAL A 163 -7.10 10.13 -21.97
CA VAL A 163 -8.40 10.57 -21.46
C VAL A 163 -8.77 11.93 -22.03
N ASP A 164 -10.02 12.06 -22.47
CA ASP A 164 -10.60 13.33 -22.89
C ASP A 164 -10.93 14.17 -21.66
N THR A 165 -10.00 15.06 -21.29
CA THR A 165 -10.11 15.92 -20.12
C THR A 165 -9.38 17.24 -20.34
N SER A 166 -9.92 18.32 -19.79
CA SER A 166 -9.26 19.64 -19.79
C SER A 166 -8.23 19.80 -18.65
N PHE A 167 -8.18 18.85 -17.72
CA PHE A 167 -7.32 18.95 -16.54
C PHE A 167 -5.86 18.64 -16.86
N GLY A 168 -4.95 19.46 -16.31
CA GLY A 168 -3.52 19.21 -16.35
C GLY A 168 -3.06 18.16 -15.33
N PHE A 169 -1.79 17.74 -15.45
CA PHE A 169 -1.18 16.78 -14.52
C PHE A 169 -1.22 17.25 -13.06
N ASP A 170 -0.90 18.52 -12.80
CA ASP A 170 -0.85 19.05 -11.43
C ASP A 170 -2.23 19.06 -10.76
N GLU A 171 -3.26 19.41 -11.52
CA GLU A 171 -4.65 19.38 -11.04
C GLU A 171 -5.09 17.95 -10.72
N MET A 172 -4.79 17.00 -11.62
CA MET A 172 -5.09 15.59 -11.43
C MET A 172 -4.35 14.99 -10.23
N TRP A 173 -3.08 15.34 -10.06
CA TRP A 173 -2.31 14.91 -8.89
C TRP A 173 -2.88 15.50 -7.60
N ARG A 174 -3.35 16.75 -7.62
CA ARG A 174 -4.03 17.36 -6.47
C ARG A 174 -5.34 16.66 -6.13
N ILE A 175 -6.16 16.34 -7.12
CA ILE A 175 -7.41 15.57 -6.93
C ILE A 175 -7.08 14.19 -6.31
N ARG A 176 -6.03 13.53 -6.82
CA ARG A 176 -5.53 12.28 -6.24
C ARG A 176 -5.13 12.45 -4.77
N GLU A 177 -4.34 13.47 -4.44
CA GLU A 177 -3.94 13.70 -3.03
C GLU A 177 -5.17 13.95 -2.14
N GLN A 178 -6.19 14.66 -2.60
CA GLN A 178 -7.45 14.84 -1.86
C GLN A 178 -8.13 13.50 -1.56
N CYS A 179 -8.15 12.55 -2.52
CA CYS A 179 -8.65 11.20 -2.26
C CYS A 179 -7.87 10.51 -1.14
N ILE A 180 -6.54 10.62 -1.13
CA ILE A 180 -5.69 10.00 -0.10
C ILE A 180 -5.85 10.66 1.26
N GLU A 181 -6.01 11.98 1.30
CA GLU A 181 -6.32 12.73 2.52
C GLU A 181 -7.66 12.28 3.11
N ASN A 182 -8.70 12.14 2.27
CA ASN A 182 -10.00 11.63 2.70
C ASN A 182 -9.90 10.22 3.29
N ILE A 183 -9.17 9.31 2.63
CA ILE A 183 -8.90 7.97 3.17
C ILE A 183 -8.20 8.07 4.53
N SER A 184 -7.17 8.90 4.64
CA SER A 184 -6.41 9.04 5.89
C SER A 184 -7.23 9.66 7.01
N ALA A 185 -8.13 10.60 6.73
CA ALA A 185 -8.99 11.22 7.73
C ALA A 185 -10.05 10.24 8.24
N ASN A 186 -10.70 9.50 7.34
CA ASN A 186 -11.74 8.55 7.72
C ASN A 186 -11.21 7.32 8.48
N ASN A 187 -9.99 6.86 8.19
CA ASN A 187 -9.35 5.77 8.95
C ASN A 187 -8.90 6.18 10.37
N LYS A 188 -8.84 7.48 10.70
CA LYS A 188 -8.57 7.94 12.08
C LYS A 188 -9.82 7.94 12.96
N LEU A 189 -11.00 7.88 12.35
CA LEU A 189 -12.31 7.94 13.02
C LEU A 189 -12.92 6.55 13.26
N SER A 190 -12.30 5.50 12.70
CA SER A 190 -12.70 4.09 12.79
C SER A 190 -11.85 3.32 13.79
#